data_AF-A0A849ZZ42-F1
#
_entry.id   AF-A0A849ZZ42-F1
#
_cell.length_a   1.000
_cell.length_b   1.000
_cell.length_c   1.000
_cell.angle_alpha   90.00
_cell.angle_beta   90.00
_cell.angle_gamma   90.00
#
_symmetry.space_group_name_H-M   'P 1'
#
loop_
_entity.id
_entity.type
_entity.pdbx_description
1 polymer ?
#
loop_
_entity_poly.entity_id
_entity_poly.type
_entity_poly.pdbx_seq_one_letter_code
_entity_poly.pdbx_strand_id
1 'polypeptide(L)'
;MPLNPHPLIVHFPIALLLTSVALSWAGRIWKHNNFERASWYTLLLGLAGAVFAVISGLLAARSVPLDSPALATLSTHRLLGIATVVVFGLLTLCTWRNKGVYSPGKRVLHTLIQIIGVALIVGVGLFGGELVYTFGIGVMTP
;
A
#
# COMPACT_ATOMS: atom_id res chain seq x y z
N MET A 1 -23.63 -7.08 12.43
CA MET A 1 -23.10 -6.43 11.21
C MET A 1 -22.52 -7.50 10.30
N PRO A 2 -22.60 -7.36 8.96
CA PRO A 2 -21.91 -8.29 8.06
C PRO A 2 -20.40 -8.25 8.31
N LEU A 3 -19.73 -9.37 8.03
CA LEU A 3 -18.27 -9.50 8.12
C LEU A 3 -17.59 -8.37 7.35
N ASN A 4 -16.65 -7.66 7.98
CA ASN A 4 -15.77 -6.71 7.30
C ASN A 4 -14.43 -7.40 7.00
N PRO A 5 -14.20 -7.88 5.77
CA PRO A 5 -12.95 -8.57 5.43
C PRO A 5 -11.78 -7.60 5.22
N HIS A 6 -12.02 -6.29 5.18
CA HIS A 6 -11.00 -5.30 4.84
C HIS A 6 -9.75 -5.38 5.75
N PRO A 7 -9.88 -5.44 7.10
CA PRO A 7 -8.71 -5.59 7.98
C PRO A 7 -7.91 -6.88 7.73
N LEU A 8 -8.54 -7.95 7.23
CA LEU A 8 -7.83 -9.17 6.86
C LEU A 8 -7.05 -8.99 5.56
N ILE A 9 -7.68 -8.36 4.56
CA ILE A 9 -7.12 -8.19 3.21
C ILE A 9 -5.90 -7.26 3.21
N VAL A 10 -5.85 -6.24 4.07
CA VAL A 10 -4.79 -5.20 4.04
C VAL A 10 -3.39 -5.70 4.39
N HIS A 11 -3.25 -6.77 5.18
CA HIS A 11 -1.94 -7.25 5.63
C HIS A 11 -1.06 -7.73 4.47
N PHE A 12 -1.68 -8.43 3.52
CA PHE A 12 -0.98 -9.02 2.38
C PHE A 12 -0.33 -7.98 1.46
N PRO A 13 -1.04 -6.96 0.93
CA PRO A 13 -0.42 -5.93 0.11
C PRO A 13 0.60 -5.08 0.87
N ILE A 14 0.37 -4.79 2.16
CA ILE A 14 1.36 -4.05 2.97
C ILE A 14 2.69 -4.82 3.00
N ALA A 15 2.66 -6.09 3.38
CA ALA A 15 3.85 -6.92 3.46
C ALA A 15 4.56 -7.05 2.10
N LEU A 16 3.81 -7.30 1.03
CA LEU A 16 4.37 -7.48 -0.31
C LEU A 16 4.98 -6.20 -0.90
N LEU A 17 4.32 -5.05 -0.73
CA LEU A 17 4.82 -3.78 -1.25
C LEU A 17 6.08 -3.32 -0.52
N LEU A 18 6.12 -3.47 0.82
CA LEU A 18 7.34 -3.19 1.60
C LEU A 18 8.47 -4.15 1.24
N THR A 19 8.17 -5.43 1.08
CA THR A 19 9.14 -6.46 0.65
C THR A 19 9.68 -6.14 -0.74
N SER A 20 8.85 -5.68 -1.67
CA SER A 20 9.27 -5.24 -3.00
C SER A 20 10.31 -4.13 -2.95
N VAL A 21 10.08 -3.10 -2.11
CA VAL A 21 11.03 -2.00 -1.94
C VAL A 21 12.34 -2.51 -1.32
N ALA A 22 12.26 -3.33 -0.28
CA ALA A 22 13.45 -3.92 0.36
C ALA A 22 14.29 -4.75 -0.62
N LEU A 23 13.64 -5.62 -1.40
CA LEU A 23 14.30 -6.45 -2.42
C LEU A 23 14.88 -5.59 -3.56
N SER A 24 14.22 -4.49 -3.92
CA SER A 24 14.76 -3.56 -4.91
C SER A 24 16.08 -2.95 -4.45
N TRP A 25 16.18 -2.58 -3.17
CA TRP A 25 17.39 -2.01 -2.60
C TRP A 25 18.47 -3.09 -2.41
N ALA A 26 18.07 -4.27 -1.96
CA ALA A 26 18.92 -5.46 -1.88
C ALA A 26 19.60 -5.77 -3.23
N GLY A 27 18.83 -5.77 -4.33
CA GLY A 27 19.34 -6.00 -5.67
C GLY A 27 20.40 -4.98 -6.10
N ARG A 28 20.27 -3.72 -5.67
CA ARG A 28 21.24 -2.66 -5.97
C ARG A 28 22.53 -2.79 -5.15
N ILE A 29 22.43 -3.20 -3.89
CA ILE A 29 23.58 -3.35 -2.99
C ILE A 29 24.39 -4.59 -3.36
N TRP A 30 23.72 -5.73 -3.49
CA TRP A 30 24.36 -7.02 -3.75
C TRP A 30 24.52 -7.36 -5.24
N LYS A 31 24.02 -6.51 -6.15
CA LYS A 31 24.13 -6.66 -7.61
C LYS A 31 23.67 -8.03 -8.12
N HIS A 32 22.61 -8.58 -7.52
CA HIS A 32 22.13 -9.93 -7.81
C HIS A 32 20.74 -9.90 -8.45
N ASN A 33 20.64 -10.41 -9.68
CA ASN A 33 19.42 -10.34 -10.51
C ASN A 33 18.19 -11.03 -9.87
N ASN A 34 18.40 -12.01 -8.98
CA ASN A 34 17.28 -12.68 -8.29
C ASN A 34 16.50 -11.73 -7.38
N PHE A 35 17.16 -10.76 -6.73
CA PHE A 35 16.47 -9.78 -5.89
C PHE A 35 15.61 -8.84 -6.73
N GLU A 36 16.07 -8.44 -7.91
CA GLU A 36 15.28 -7.59 -8.82
C GLU A 36 14.04 -8.32 -9.35
N ARG A 37 14.17 -9.61 -9.70
CA ARG A 37 13.03 -10.44 -10.10
C ARG A 37 12.03 -10.62 -8.94
N ALA A 38 12.52 -10.92 -7.75
CA ALA A 38 11.67 -11.08 -6.57
C ALA A 38 10.98 -9.76 -6.19
N SER A 39 11.68 -8.62 -6.29
CA SER A 39 11.12 -7.28 -6.12
C SER A 39 10.00 -7.02 -7.12
N TRP A 40 10.19 -7.37 -8.38
CA TRP A 40 9.18 -7.21 -9.42
C TRP A 40 7.91 -8.04 -9.15
N TYR A 41 8.04 -9.32 -8.80
CA TYR A 41 6.88 -10.17 -8.53
C TYR A 41 6.12 -9.72 -7.27
N THR A 42 6.84 -9.37 -6.20
CA THR A 42 6.22 -8.85 -4.98
C THR A 42 5.57 -7.48 -5.21
N LEU A 43 6.11 -6.64 -6.09
CA LEU A 43 5.49 -5.38 -6.50
C LEU A 43 4.14 -5.62 -7.20
N LEU A 44 4.10 -6.52 -8.17
CA LEU A 44 2.88 -6.81 -8.93
C LEU A 44 1.79 -7.41 -8.03
N LEU A 45 2.14 -8.41 -7.23
CA LEU A 45 1.20 -9.06 -6.32
C LEU A 45 0.73 -8.09 -5.22
N GLY A 46 1.65 -7.28 -4.68
CA GLY A 46 1.33 -6.26 -3.69
C GLY A 46 0.40 -5.18 -4.23
N LEU A 47 0.63 -4.71 -5.47
CA LEU A 47 -0.23 -3.73 -6.12
C LEU A 47 -1.63 -4.29 -6.39
N ALA A 48 -1.71 -5.53 -6.90
CA ALA A 48 -2.99 -6.20 -7.10
C ALA A 48 -3.75 -6.35 -5.77
N GLY A 49 -3.08 -6.80 -4.71
CA GLY A 49 -3.64 -6.86 -3.37
C GLY A 49 -4.10 -5.50 -2.83
N ALA A 50 -3.35 -4.43 -3.11
CA ALA A 50 -3.69 -3.08 -2.66
C ALA A 50 -4.96 -2.56 -3.35
N VAL A 51 -5.16 -2.88 -4.63
CA VAL A 51 -6.41 -2.59 -5.35
C VAL A 51 -7.58 -3.32 -4.68
N PHE A 52 -7.45 -4.61 -4.37
CA PHE A 52 -8.49 -5.35 -3.63
C PHE A 52 -8.74 -4.78 -2.22
N ALA A 53 -7.70 -4.35 -1.52
CA ALA A 53 -7.82 -3.69 -0.23
C ALA A 53 -8.60 -2.36 -0.34
N VAL A 54 -8.33 -1.53 -1.34
CA VAL A 54 -9.08 -0.29 -1.59
C VAL A 54 -10.55 -0.59 -1.90
N ILE A 55 -10.83 -1.56 -2.78
CA ILE A 55 -12.22 -1.93 -3.13
C ILE A 55 -12.98 -2.40 -1.88
N SER A 56 -12.41 -3.33 -1.12
CA SER A 56 -13.03 -3.84 0.10
C SER A 56 -13.22 -2.73 1.16
N GLY A 57 -12.26 -1.82 1.31
CA GLY A 57 -12.35 -0.69 2.24
C GLY A 57 -13.42 0.32 1.84
N LEU A 58 -13.58 0.61 0.54
CA LEU A 58 -14.65 1.47 0.03
C LEU A 58 -16.04 0.86 0.24
N LEU A 59 -16.17 -0.47 0.12
CA LEU A 59 -17.42 -1.16 0.44
C LEU A 59 -17.71 -1.11 1.94
N ALA A 60 -16.71 -1.36 2.79
CA ALA A 60 -16.83 -1.28 4.24
C ALA A 60 -17.16 0.13 4.74
N ALA A 61 -16.62 1.17 4.10
CA ALA A 61 -16.89 2.56 4.46
C ALA A 61 -18.37 2.96 4.33
N ARG A 62 -19.17 2.24 3.53
CA ARG A 62 -20.60 2.53 3.35
C ARG A 62 -21.46 2.25 4.58
N SER A 63 -20.97 1.43 5.51
CA SER A 63 -21.68 1.13 6.76
C SER A 63 -21.35 2.11 7.89
N VAL A 64 -20.46 3.08 7.66
CA VAL A 64 -20.09 4.09 8.67
C VAL A 64 -21.09 5.25 8.62
N PRO A 65 -21.76 5.59 9.74
CA PRO A 65 -22.70 6.70 9.80
C PRO A 65 -22.08 8.06 9.42
N LEU A 66 -22.88 8.95 8.81
CA LEU A 66 -22.43 10.28 8.36
C LEU A 66 -22.20 11.29 9.49
N ASP A 67 -22.60 10.97 10.71
CA ASP A 67 -22.36 11.72 11.94
C ASP A 67 -21.26 11.08 12.80
N SER A 68 -20.60 10.03 12.30
CA SER A 68 -19.56 9.32 13.05
C SER A 68 -18.35 10.23 13.32
N PRO A 69 -17.82 10.26 14.56
CA PRO A 69 -16.59 10.98 14.87
C PRO A 69 -15.36 10.42 14.11
N ALA A 70 -15.45 9.20 13.56
CA ALA A 70 -14.40 8.56 12.79
C ALA A 70 -14.28 9.05 11.35
N LEU A 71 -15.20 9.90 10.85
CA LEU A 71 -15.26 10.26 9.43
C LEU A 71 -14.03 10.98 8.90
N ALA A 72 -13.44 11.88 9.70
CA ALA A 72 -12.22 12.58 9.31
C ALA A 72 -11.06 11.60 9.12
N THR A 73 -10.84 10.73 10.11
CA THR A 73 -9.85 9.64 10.07
C THR A 73 -10.11 8.69 8.91
N LEU A 74 -11.38 8.32 8.66
CA LEU A 74 -11.78 7.45 7.55
C LEU A 74 -11.47 8.07 6.19
N SER A 75 -11.74 9.36 6.03
CA SER A 75 -11.46 10.10 4.80
C SER A 75 -9.96 10.16 4.53
N THR A 76 -9.16 10.48 5.54
CA THR A 76 -7.70 10.50 5.45
C THR A 76 -7.13 9.12 5.13
N HIS A 77 -7.56 8.07 5.85
CA HIS A 77 -7.15 6.68 5.58
C HIS A 77 -7.47 6.27 4.14
N ARG A 78 -8.67 6.58 3.66
CA ARG A 78 -9.11 6.29 2.28
C ARG A 78 -8.24 6.99 1.25
N LEU A 79 -7.97 8.28 1.44
CA LEU A 79 -7.13 9.06 0.54
C LEU A 79 -5.71 8.48 0.47
N LEU A 80 -5.12 8.13 1.61
CA LEU A 80 -3.81 7.51 1.70
C LEU A 80 -3.78 6.14 1.01
N GLY A 81 -4.84 5.34 1.16
CA GLY A 81 -4.97 4.03 0.49
C GLY A 81 -4.99 4.16 -1.04
N ILE A 82 -5.79 5.10 -1.56
CA ILE A 82 -5.85 5.40 -3.00
C ILE A 82 -4.51 5.94 -3.50
N ALA A 83 -3.90 6.88 -2.78
CA ALA A 83 -2.59 7.42 -3.11
C ALA A 83 -1.50 6.33 -3.15
N THR A 84 -1.55 5.36 -2.22
CA THR A 84 -0.65 4.21 -2.20
C THR A 84 -0.77 3.40 -3.50
N VAL A 85 -1.98 3.06 -3.93
CA VAL A 85 -2.21 2.34 -5.20
C VAL A 85 -1.66 3.13 -6.39
N VAL A 86 -1.90 4.44 -6.44
CA VAL A 86 -1.40 5.30 -7.52
C VAL A 86 0.13 5.32 -7.55
N VAL A 87 0.78 5.55 -6.41
CA VAL A 87 2.24 5.65 -6.31
C VAL A 87 2.91 4.31 -6.65
N PHE A 88 2.41 3.18 -6.15
CA PHE A 88 2.94 1.88 -6.51
C PHE A 88 2.60 1.47 -7.95
N GLY A 89 1.49 1.94 -8.51
CA GLY A 89 1.20 1.85 -9.94
C GLY A 89 2.22 2.59 -10.80
N LEU A 90 2.57 3.83 -10.42
CA LEU A 90 3.64 4.60 -11.06
C LEU A 90 5.01 3.92 -10.92
N LEU A 91 5.31 3.35 -9.74
CA LEU A 91 6.53 2.58 -9.51
C LEU A 91 6.60 1.36 -10.45
N THR A 92 5.48 0.65 -10.60
CA THR A 92 5.35 -0.50 -11.50
C THR A 92 5.59 -0.10 -12.95
N LEU A 93 4.95 0.98 -13.41
CA LEU A 93 5.14 1.51 -14.76
C LEU A 93 6.59 1.95 -15.01
N CYS A 94 7.20 2.64 -14.05
CA CYS A 94 8.59 3.07 -14.12
C CYS A 94 9.55 1.86 -14.19
N THR A 95 9.29 0.83 -13.39
CA THR A 95 10.11 -0.39 -13.37
C THR A 95 9.98 -1.17 -14.68
N TRP A 96 8.76 -1.35 -15.18
CA TRP A 96 8.49 -2.04 -16.44
C TRP A 96 9.12 -1.34 -17.64
N ARG A 97 8.99 -0.02 -17.76
CA ARG A 97 9.54 0.75 -18.90
C ARG A 97 11.06 0.75 -18.96
N ASN A 98 11.73 0.74 -17.80
CA ASN A 98 13.19 0.82 -17.76
C ASN A 98 13.87 -0.56 -17.72
N LYS A 99 13.12 -1.66 -17.53
CA LYS A 99 13.65 -3.04 -17.52
C LYS A 99 14.89 -3.24 -16.62
N GLY A 100 14.97 -2.53 -15.49
CA GLY A 100 16.12 -2.55 -14.59
C GLY A 100 17.30 -1.64 -14.99
N VAL A 101 17.26 -1.03 -16.18
CA VAL A 101 18.32 -0.14 -16.68
C VAL A 101 17.92 1.32 -16.48
N TYR A 102 18.54 1.98 -15.51
CA TYR A 102 18.22 3.36 -15.14
C TYR A 102 19.39 4.30 -15.44
N SER A 103 19.11 5.41 -16.12
CA SER A 103 20.01 6.57 -16.09
C SER A 103 20.04 7.17 -14.66
N PRO A 104 21.09 7.93 -14.28
CA PRO A 104 21.23 8.46 -12.93
C PRO A 104 19.98 9.22 -12.44
N GLY A 105 19.41 10.11 -13.26
CA GLY A 105 18.20 10.86 -12.90
C GLY A 105 16.97 9.97 -12.72
N LYS A 106 16.78 8.96 -13.57
CA LYS A 106 15.69 7.98 -13.44
C LYS A 106 15.83 7.12 -12.18
N ARG A 107 17.07 6.84 -11.76
CA ARG A 107 17.36 6.08 -10.53
C ARG A 107 16.97 6.87 -9.28
N VAL A 108 17.25 8.18 -9.27
CA VAL A 108 16.81 9.09 -8.20
C VAL A 108 15.28 9.11 -8.14
N LEU A 109 14.61 9.36 -9.28
CA LEU A 109 13.15 9.37 -9.33
C LEU A 109 12.53 8.06 -8.84
N HIS A 110 13.05 6.92 -9.30
CA HIS A 110 12.57 5.59 -8.88
C HIS A 110 12.71 5.39 -7.36
N THR A 111 13.83 5.83 -6.78
CA THR A 111 14.05 5.76 -5.33
C THR A 111 13.12 6.69 -4.56
N LEU A 112 12.86 7.90 -5.05
CA LEU A 112 11.92 8.83 -4.42
C LEU A 112 10.50 8.27 -4.40
N ILE A 113 10.04 7.67 -5.51
CA ILE A 113 8.73 7.01 -5.58
C ILE A 113 8.64 5.88 -4.54
N GLN A 114 9.70 5.09 -4.35
CA GLN A 114 9.73 4.04 -3.33
C GLN A 114 9.60 4.61 -1.91
N ILE A 115 10.38 5.65 -1.58
CA ILE A 115 10.34 6.30 -0.26
C ILE A 115 8.94 6.87 0.02
N ILE A 116 8.36 7.57 -0.96
CA ILE A 116 6.99 8.11 -0.85
C ILE A 116 5.99 6.96 -0.66
N GLY A 117 6.13 5.87 -1.41
CA GLY A 117 5.25 4.69 -1.27
C GLY A 117 5.32 4.08 0.13
N VAL A 118 6.52 3.93 0.70
CA VAL A 118 6.70 3.43 2.08
C VAL A 118 6.06 4.39 3.09
N ALA A 119 6.27 5.70 2.96
CA ALA A 119 5.68 6.70 3.85
C ALA A 119 4.14 6.66 3.80
N LEU A 120 3.56 6.49 2.61
CA LEU A 120 2.11 6.33 2.44
C LEU A 120 1.60 5.06 3.13
N ILE A 121 2.29 3.92 3.00
CA ILE A 121 1.93 2.67 3.70
C ILE A 121 1.93 2.88 5.21
N VAL A 122 2.94 3.56 5.76
CA VAL A 122 2.99 3.90 7.19
C VAL A 122 1.77 4.74 7.59
N GLY A 123 1.45 5.78 6.81
CA GLY A 123 0.27 6.60 7.04
C GLY A 123 -1.03 5.79 7.00
N VAL A 124 -1.23 4.94 5.99
CA VAL A 124 -2.39 4.03 5.88
C VAL A 124 -2.52 3.17 7.13
N GLY A 125 -1.41 2.60 7.62
CA GLY A 125 -1.38 1.78 8.83
C GLY A 125 -1.74 2.56 10.09
N LEU A 126 -1.25 3.79 10.26
CA LEU A 126 -1.55 4.62 11.41
C LEU A 126 -3.04 4.97 11.50
N PHE A 127 -3.60 5.57 10.43
CA PHE A 127 -5.02 5.94 10.42
C PHE A 127 -5.95 4.73 10.38
N GLY A 128 -5.51 3.62 9.75
CA GLY A 128 -6.25 2.35 9.77
C GLY A 128 -6.30 1.73 11.17
N GLY A 129 -5.18 1.80 11.90
CA GLY A 129 -5.10 1.39 13.31
C GLY A 129 -6.01 2.26 14.18
N GLU A 130 -6.00 3.58 14.00
CA GLU A 130 -6.87 4.50 14.75
C GLU A 130 -8.37 4.19 14.51
N LEU A 131 -8.77 3.92 13.27
CA LEU A 131 -10.15 3.50 12.95
C LEU A 131 -10.57 2.25 13.74
N VAL A 132 -9.68 1.27 13.86
CA VAL A 132 -9.97 0.00 14.55
C VAL A 132 -9.89 0.15 16.07
N TYR A 133 -8.78 0.67 16.58
CA TYR A 133 -8.45 0.67 18.02
C TYR A 133 -9.08 1.83 18.79
N THR A 134 -9.30 2.98 18.15
CA THR A 134 -9.92 4.16 18.80
C THR A 134 -11.43 4.21 18.54
N PHE A 135 -11.84 3.99 17.28
CA PHE A 135 -13.23 4.17 16.87
C PHE A 135 -14.04 2.86 16.73
N GLY A 136 -13.40 1.69 16.89
CA GLY A 136 -14.08 0.39 16.79
C GLY A 136 -14.62 0.06 15.40
N ILE A 137 -14.13 0.72 14.35
CA ILE A 137 -14.59 0.49 12.97
C ILE A 137 -14.03 -0.84 12.48
N GLY A 138 -14.93 -1.73 12.03
CA GLY A 138 -14.56 -3.01 11.43
C GLY A 138 -14.25 -4.14 12.42
N VAL A 139 -14.50 -3.92 13.71
CA VAL A 139 -14.52 -4.97 14.73
C VAL A 139 -15.94 -5.20 15.23
N MET A 140 -16.25 -6.44 15.64
CA MET A 140 -17.49 -6.70 16.38
C MET A 140 -17.26 -6.22 17.81
N THR A 141 -17.92 -5.14 18.22
CA THR A 141 -18.06 -4.83 19.65
C THR A 141 -19.01 -5.87 20.25
N PRO A 142 -18.66 -6.49 21.39
CA PRO A 142 -19.57 -7.42 22.09
C PRO A 142 -20.87 -6.74 22.54
#